data_AF-A0A963BVI8-F1
#
_entry.id   AF-A0A963BVI8-F1
#
_cell.length_a   1.000
_cell.length_b   1.000
_cell.length_c   1.000
_cell.angle_alpha   90.00
_cell.angle_beta   90.00
_cell.angle_gamma   90.00
#
_symmetry.space_group_name_H-M   'P 1'
#
loop_
_entity.id
_entity.type
_entity.pdbx_description
1 polymer ?
#
loop_
_entity_poly.entity_id
_entity_poly.type
_entity_poly.pdbx_seq_one_letter_code
_entity_poly.pdbx_strand_id
1 'polypeptide(L)'
;MPDTRTTPVDAHLDWSAHAPSDFGSLFGDPFGGGGAAPAGDGFRAAAGACNGRQTCLQTDPGGVMCPSFRVTGDPTHATEHRSRTVQAALDGQFGDAPFASEAVIEALAWC
;
A
#
# COMPACT_ATOMS: atom_id res chain seq x y z
N MET A 1 21.11 13.24 0.94
CA MET A 1 19.76 12.66 0.95
C MET A 1 19.58 12.01 -0.41
N PRO A 2 19.37 10.69 -0.54
CA PRO A 2 19.22 10.07 -1.85
C PRO A 2 17.98 10.64 -2.55
N ASP A 3 18.13 10.92 -3.84
CA ASP A 3 17.08 11.42 -4.74
C ASP A 3 16.09 10.27 -5.00
N THR A 4 15.00 10.21 -4.23
CA THR A 4 13.89 9.28 -4.46
C THR A 4 13.07 9.75 -5.65
N ARG A 5 13.61 9.57 -6.87
CA ARG A 5 12.82 9.74 -8.08
C ARG A 5 11.84 8.57 -8.19
N THR A 6 10.58 8.87 -7.89
CA THR A 6 9.42 8.03 -8.18
C THR A 6 9.42 7.61 -9.65
N THR A 7 9.46 6.30 -9.92
CA THR A 7 9.25 5.77 -11.27
C THR A 7 7.75 5.77 -11.60
N PRO A 8 7.29 6.43 -12.67
CA PRO A 8 5.89 6.35 -13.09
C PRO A 8 5.57 4.92 -13.53
N VAL A 9 4.53 4.32 -12.95
CA VAL A 9 3.99 3.01 -13.37
C VAL A 9 2.63 3.20 -14.03
N ASP A 10 2.53 2.87 -15.31
CA ASP A 10 1.24 2.80 -16.01
C ASP A 10 0.56 1.47 -15.68
N ALA A 11 -0.21 1.47 -14.59
CA ALA A 11 -0.89 0.27 -14.13
C ALA A 11 -2.22 0.01 -14.86
N HIS A 12 -2.65 0.90 -15.76
CA HIS A 12 -3.97 0.86 -16.40
C HIS A 12 -5.16 0.75 -15.41
N LEU A 13 -4.96 1.14 -14.15
CA LEU A 13 -6.01 1.17 -13.13
C LEU A 13 -6.63 2.57 -13.09
N ASP A 14 -7.87 2.68 -13.55
CA ASP A 14 -8.65 3.92 -13.46
C ASP A 14 -9.17 4.13 -12.03
N TRP A 15 -8.48 5.00 -11.30
CA TRP A 15 -8.87 5.45 -9.96
C TRP A 15 -9.53 6.84 -9.98
N SER A 16 -9.93 7.35 -11.14
CA SER A 16 -10.53 8.69 -11.26
C SER A 16 -11.79 8.86 -10.40
N ALA A 17 -12.56 7.78 -10.18
CA ALA A 17 -13.71 7.77 -9.28
C ALA A 17 -13.37 8.07 -7.81
N HIS A 18 -12.10 7.93 -7.42
CA HIS A 18 -11.56 8.21 -6.09
C HIS A 18 -10.69 9.48 -6.06
N ALA A 19 -10.71 10.29 -7.12
CA ALA A 19 -10.06 11.59 -7.09
C ALA A 19 -10.61 12.42 -5.90
N PRO A 20 -9.74 13.08 -5.13
CA PRO A 20 -10.18 13.85 -3.98
C PRO A 20 -11.11 14.97 -4.45
N SER A 21 -12.28 15.09 -3.82
CA SER A 21 -13.07 16.31 -3.91
C SER A 21 -12.32 17.46 -3.25
N ASP A 22 -12.72 18.71 -3.50
CA ASP A 22 -12.18 19.89 -2.80
C ASP A 22 -12.28 19.78 -1.27
N PHE A 23 -13.19 18.95 -0.77
CA PHE A 23 -13.33 18.60 0.64
C PHE A 23 -12.37 17.48 1.08
N GLY A 24 -12.17 16.46 0.24
CA GLY A 24 -11.25 15.35 0.50
C GLY A 24 -9.78 15.75 0.52
N SER A 25 -9.40 16.83 -0.15
CA SER A 25 -8.05 17.41 -0.05
C SER A 25 -7.80 18.19 1.25
N LEU A 26 -8.86 18.63 1.94
CA LEU A 26 -8.78 19.38 3.21
C LEU A 26 -8.92 18.49 4.45
N PHE A 27 -9.67 17.39 4.37
CA PHE A 27 -9.96 16.50 5.50
C PHE A 27 -9.51 15.05 5.30
N GLY A 28 -8.94 14.72 4.14
CA GLY A 28 -8.54 13.37 3.74
C GLY A 28 -9.66 12.62 3.01
N ASP A 29 -9.28 11.54 2.32
CA ASP A 29 -10.25 10.61 1.73
C ASP A 29 -11.08 9.90 2.83
N PRO A 30 -12.24 9.29 2.51
CA PRO A 30 -13.04 8.54 3.50
C PRO A 30 -12.31 7.34 4.14
N PHE A 31 -11.10 7.00 3.69
CA PHE A 31 -10.23 6.00 4.30
C PHE A 31 -9.22 6.59 5.31
N GLY A 32 -9.29 7.91 5.56
CA GLY A 32 -8.47 8.61 6.54
C GLY A 32 -7.07 8.96 6.03
N GLY A 33 -6.84 8.90 4.71
CA GLY A 33 -5.63 9.38 4.08
C GLY A 33 -5.58 10.90 4.10
N GLY A 34 -4.97 11.48 5.14
CA GLY A 34 -4.66 12.91 5.23
C GLY A 34 -3.58 13.28 4.22
N GLY A 35 -3.98 13.36 2.96
CA GLY A 35 -3.12 13.70 1.83
C GLY A 35 -3.83 13.27 0.56
N ALA A 36 -4.20 14.24 -0.27
CA ALA A 36 -4.69 13.97 -1.61
C ALA A 36 -3.76 12.95 -2.27
N ALA A 37 -4.29 11.77 -2.60
CA ALA A 37 -3.68 10.95 -3.62
C ALA A 37 -3.41 11.89 -4.81
N PRO A 38 -2.17 12.00 -5.31
CA PRO A 38 -1.89 12.84 -6.46
C PRO A 38 -2.87 12.45 -7.57
N ALA A 39 -3.63 13.44 -8.05
CA ALA A 39 -4.61 13.22 -9.10
C ALA A 39 -3.86 12.70 -10.33
N GLY A 40 -4.11 11.43 -10.70
CA GLY A 40 -3.52 10.81 -11.89
C GLY A 40 -2.73 9.52 -11.67
N ASP A 41 -2.40 9.12 -10.44
CA ASP A 41 -1.38 8.06 -10.26
C ASP A 41 -1.94 6.67 -9.92
N GLY A 42 -3.23 6.42 -10.20
CA GLY A 42 -3.90 5.10 -10.17
C GLY A 42 -3.44 4.14 -9.08
N PHE A 43 -2.46 3.31 -9.43
CA PHE A 43 -1.87 2.30 -8.55
C PHE A 43 -1.09 2.85 -7.35
N ARG A 44 -0.38 3.98 -7.48
CA ARG A 44 0.37 4.59 -6.37
C ARG A 44 -0.59 5.08 -5.27
N ALA A 45 -1.71 5.67 -5.68
CA ALA A 45 -2.78 6.07 -4.77
C ALA A 45 -3.37 4.87 -4.03
N ALA A 46 -3.70 3.81 -4.77
CA ALA A 46 -4.23 2.57 -4.21
C ALA A 46 -3.28 1.92 -3.19
N ALA A 47 -1.99 1.82 -3.54
CA ALA A 47 -0.96 1.25 -2.69
C ALA A 47 -0.69 2.10 -1.43
N GLY A 48 -0.94 3.40 -1.49
CA GLY A 48 -0.76 4.36 -0.39
C GLY A 48 -1.86 4.34 0.68
N ALA A 49 -2.96 3.62 0.47
CA ALA A 49 -4.12 3.64 1.38
C ALA A 49 -3.86 3.02 2.77
N CYS A 50 -2.73 2.32 2.97
CA CYS A 50 -2.35 1.83 4.30
C CYS A 50 -1.99 3.00 5.23
N ASN A 51 -2.86 3.23 6.22
CA ASN A 51 -2.71 4.30 7.20
C ASN A 51 -1.86 3.93 8.44
N GLY A 52 -1.21 2.76 8.45
CA GLY A 52 -0.35 2.33 9.55
C GLY A 52 -1.06 2.03 10.88
N ARG A 53 -2.40 1.93 10.91
CA ARG A 53 -3.15 1.63 12.13
C ARG A 53 -2.94 0.21 12.69
N GLN A 54 -2.40 -0.70 11.86
CA GLN A 54 -2.12 -2.10 12.22
C GLN A 54 -3.33 -2.91 12.73
N THR A 55 -4.57 -2.50 12.40
CA THR A 55 -5.78 -3.29 12.71
C THR A 55 -5.75 -4.69 12.09
N CYS A 56 -4.98 -4.87 11.00
CA CYS A 56 -4.72 -6.16 10.38
C CYS A 56 -3.89 -7.12 11.24
N LEU A 57 -3.26 -6.65 12.33
CA LEU A 57 -2.54 -7.49 13.29
C LEU A 57 -3.43 -7.92 14.47
N GLN A 58 -4.67 -7.45 14.55
CA GLN A 58 -5.55 -7.76 15.66
C GLN A 58 -5.97 -9.23 15.63
N THR A 59 -5.64 -9.97 16.69
CA THR A 59 -5.93 -11.41 16.82
C THR A 59 -7.22 -11.71 17.56
N ASP A 60 -7.85 -10.69 18.16
CA ASP A 60 -9.11 -10.82 18.90
C ASP A 60 -10.27 -11.37 18.03
N PRO A 61 -11.30 -11.96 18.66
CA PRO A 61 -12.54 -12.32 17.99
C PRO A 61 -13.17 -11.09 17.31
N GLY A 62 -13.45 -11.20 16.00
CA GLY A 62 -13.97 -10.09 15.18
C GLY A 62 -12.90 -9.30 14.41
N GLY A 63 -11.61 -9.59 14.61
CA GLY A 63 -10.52 -9.07 13.76
C GLY A 63 -10.72 -9.50 12.31
N VAL A 64 -10.71 -8.53 11.39
CA VAL A 64 -11.10 -8.73 9.99
C VAL A 64 -10.04 -9.37 9.10
N MET A 65 -8.76 -9.53 9.49
CA MET A 65 -7.78 -9.93 8.47
C MET A 65 -6.54 -10.78 8.83
N CYS A 66 -6.13 -11.46 7.74
CA CYS A 66 -5.07 -12.42 7.39
C CYS A 66 -5.02 -13.75 8.16
N PRO A 67 -5.63 -14.84 7.62
CA PRO A 67 -5.52 -16.19 8.18
C PRO A 67 -4.07 -16.65 8.36
N SER A 68 -3.18 -16.31 7.43
CA SER A 68 -1.76 -16.70 7.51
C SER A 68 -1.08 -16.10 8.74
N PHE A 69 -1.24 -14.79 8.99
CA PHE A 69 -0.71 -14.14 10.20
C PHE A 69 -1.31 -14.73 11.48
N ARG A 70 -2.61 -15.07 11.49
CA ARG A 70 -3.25 -15.66 12.68
C ARG A 70 -2.69 -17.04 13.05
N VAL A 71 -2.26 -17.82 12.06
CA VAL A 71 -1.68 -19.15 12.27
C VAL A 71 -0.19 -19.06 12.64
N THR A 72 0.57 -18.19 11.97
CA THR A 72 2.02 -18.14 12.13
C THR A 72 2.51 -17.17 13.19
N GLY A 73 1.77 -16.09 13.45
CA GLY A 73 2.21 -14.95 14.25
C GLY A 73 3.35 -14.14 13.62
N ASP A 74 3.74 -14.44 12.38
CA ASP A 74 4.85 -13.77 11.69
C ASP A 74 4.35 -12.52 10.92
N PRO A 75 4.80 -11.31 11.30
CA PRO A 75 4.40 -10.06 10.64
C PRO A 75 4.63 -10.03 9.13
N THR A 76 5.55 -10.83 8.58
CA THR A 76 5.76 -10.93 7.11
C THR A 76 4.51 -11.42 6.38
N HIS A 77 3.69 -12.23 7.05
CA HIS A 77 2.43 -12.72 6.51
C HIS A 77 1.26 -11.76 6.72
N ALA A 78 1.45 -10.62 7.39
CA ALA A 78 0.40 -9.64 7.62
C ALA A 78 0.17 -8.73 6.40
N THR A 79 -1.06 -8.24 6.24
CA THR A 79 -1.44 -7.30 5.17
C THR A 79 -0.62 -6.00 5.20
N GLU A 80 -0.21 -5.55 6.39
CA GLU A 80 0.65 -4.37 6.54
C GLU A 80 2.00 -4.56 5.84
N HIS A 81 2.66 -5.70 6.05
CA HIS A 81 3.96 -6.00 5.43
C HIS A 81 3.82 -5.96 3.90
N ARG A 82 2.80 -6.62 3.36
CA ARG A 82 2.52 -6.62 1.91
C ARG A 82 2.33 -5.20 1.36
N SER A 83 1.51 -4.39 2.03
CA SER A 83 1.26 -3.02 1.60
C SER A 83 2.53 -2.16 1.66
N ARG A 84 3.34 -2.29 2.72
CA ARG A 84 4.59 -1.53 2.85
C ARG A 84 5.64 -1.96 1.83
N THR A 85 5.71 -3.24 1.51
CA THR A 85 6.64 -3.74 0.48
C THR A 85 6.28 -3.17 -0.89
N VAL A 86 4.98 -3.11 -1.25
CA VAL A 86 4.54 -2.45 -2.49
C VAL A 86 4.87 -0.94 -2.49
N GLN A 87 4.71 -0.25 -1.37
CA GLN A 87 5.10 1.17 -1.25
C GLN A 87 6.61 1.35 -1.39
N ALA A 88 7.43 0.48 -0.79
CA ALA A 88 8.89 0.51 -0.94
C ALA A 88 9.33 0.31 -2.39
N ALA A 89 8.64 -0.56 -3.14
CA ALA A 89 8.85 -0.72 -4.58
C ALA A 89 8.55 0.57 -5.36
N LEU A 90 7.42 1.22 -5.04
CA LEU A 90 7.01 2.50 -5.62
C LEU A 90 7.97 3.64 -5.29
N ASP A 91 8.65 3.57 -4.15
CA ASP A 91 9.65 4.56 -3.71
C ASP A 91 11.05 4.26 -4.26
N GLY A 92 11.20 3.23 -5.10
CA GLY A 92 12.45 2.90 -5.78
C GLY A 92 13.48 2.20 -4.89
N GLN A 93 13.06 1.60 -3.76
CA GLN A 93 13.97 0.95 -2.82
C GLN A 93 14.55 -0.39 -3.34
N PHE A 94 14.01 -0.92 -4.44
CA PHE A 94 14.38 -2.23 -4.99
C PHE A 94 15.05 -2.16 -6.38
N GLY A 95 15.62 -1.01 -6.75
CA GLY A 95 16.41 -0.85 -7.98
C GLY A 95 15.56 -0.73 -9.26
N ASP A 96 16.13 -1.13 -10.39
CA ASP A 96 15.59 -0.85 -11.73
C ASP A 96 14.31 -1.63 -12.09
N ALA A 97 14.08 -2.78 -11.43
CA ALA A 97 12.90 -3.61 -11.62
C ALA A 97 12.21 -3.85 -10.27
N PRO A 98 11.65 -2.80 -9.62
CA PRO A 98 11.32 -2.85 -8.22
C PRO A 98 10.20 -3.85 -7.89
N PHE A 99 9.25 -4.06 -8.82
CA PHE A 99 8.16 -5.04 -8.70
C PHE A 99 8.57 -6.48 -9.04
N ALA A 100 9.74 -6.67 -9.66
CA ALA A 100 10.32 -7.99 -9.90
C ALA A 100 11.35 -8.39 -8.82
N SER A 101 11.46 -7.60 -7.76
CA SER A 101 12.35 -7.90 -6.65
C SER A 101 11.86 -9.09 -5.83
N GLU A 102 12.79 -9.84 -5.25
CA GLU A 102 12.48 -10.98 -4.38
C GLU A 102 11.53 -10.57 -3.25
N ALA A 103 11.76 -9.41 -2.63
CA ALA A 103 10.92 -8.90 -1.55
C ALA A 103 9.44 -8.74 -1.97
N VAL A 104 9.19 -8.19 -3.17
CA VAL A 104 7.80 -8.03 -3.68
C VAL A 104 7.21 -9.40 -4.02
N ILE A 105 7.99 -10.29 -4.63
CA ILE A 105 7.55 -11.64 -4.99
C ILE A 105 7.17 -12.42 -3.73
N GLU A 106 8.03 -12.47 -2.72
CA GLU A 106 7.78 -13.16 -1.45
C GLU A 106 6.56 -12.59 -0.72
N ALA A 107 6.44 -11.25 -0.66
CA ALA A 107 5.32 -10.60 0.01
C ALA A 107 3.96 -10.90 -0.66
N LEU A 108 3.94 -11.10 -1.98
CA LEU A 108 2.73 -11.37 -2.76
C LEU A 108 2.48 -12.85 -3.06
N ALA A 109 3.44 -13.75 -2.80
CA ALA A 109 3.33 -15.18 -3.09
C ALA A 109 2.18 -15.89 -2.36
N TRP A 110 1.69 -15.30 -1.26
CA TRP A 110 0.63 -15.83 -0.41
C TRP A 110 -0.65 -14.98 -0.47
N CYS A 111 -0.84 -14.25 -1.57
CA CYS A 111 -2.05 -13.48 -1.91
C CYS A 111 -2.99 -14.29 -2.78
#